data_AF-A0A7C2BNV4-F1
#
_entry.id   AF-A0A7C2BNV4-F1
#
_cell.length_a   1.000
_cell.length_b   1.000
_cell.length_c   1.000
_cell.angle_alpha   90.00
_cell.angle_beta   90.00
_cell.angle_gamma   90.00
#
_symmetry.space_group_name_H-M   'P 1'
#
loop_
_entity.id
_entity.type
_entity.pdbx_description
1 polymer ?
#
loop_
_entity_poly.entity_id
_entity_poly.type
_entity_poly.pdbx_seq_one_letter_code
_entity_poly.pdbx_strand_id
1 'polypeptide(L)'
;MPAQGPHDFPVAHWSLDRPPPSQQVQADPRLECEPREVREAGVARLYRLDALSYAAENEAGELVGQAGQIPSLLSGTPHSLERYAGAIRSARGAPPKSQADDREAKDALHELEVSGPDLPVPKRLDVNEWRAFKERYADVFGPFLDQLQKRAARTWALEEAIRRWGEGIPAGTKHRVALLDEAAVEVVGEGAAHVQVHLEEDPPRVSLRAGPGPFPKEAEFQLVVRYRNGEKERLPFFLVSRDTPSEVREERRNRSDSDCEE
;
A
#
# COMPACT_ATOMS: atom_id res chain seq x y z
N MET A 1 11.47 -9.41 1.63
CA MET A 1 10.93 -8.63 0.49
C MET A 1 9.42 -8.61 0.60
N PRO A 2 8.78 -7.45 0.37
CA PRO A 2 7.33 -7.36 0.43
C PRO A 2 6.70 -8.11 -0.75
N ALA A 3 5.85 -9.08 -0.44
CA ALA A 3 4.82 -9.57 -1.35
C ALA A 3 3.55 -8.78 -1.02
N GLN A 4 2.83 -8.25 -2.02
CA GLN A 4 1.72 -7.30 -1.82
C GLN A 4 0.80 -7.72 -0.64
N GLY A 5 0.71 -6.86 0.39
CA GLY A 5 0.02 -7.16 1.64
C GLY A 5 -0.05 -5.94 2.57
N PRO A 6 -0.39 -6.12 3.87
CA PRO A 6 -0.69 -5.03 4.83
C PRO A 6 0.40 -3.97 5.06
N HIS A 7 1.56 -4.19 4.48
CA HIS A 7 2.75 -3.36 4.60
C HIS A 7 3.00 -2.48 3.37
N ASP A 8 2.13 -2.51 2.35
CA ASP A 8 2.24 -1.71 1.14
C ASP A 8 0.87 -1.13 0.71
N PHE A 9 0.88 -0.06 -0.08
CA PHE A 9 -0.32 0.50 -0.70
C PHE A 9 -0.68 -0.28 -1.98
N PRO A 10 -1.97 -0.29 -2.39
CA PRO A 10 -2.38 -0.82 -3.68
C PRO A 10 -1.58 -0.22 -4.84
N VAL A 11 -1.33 -1.02 -5.87
CA VAL A 11 -0.62 -0.57 -7.09
C VAL A 11 -1.49 0.43 -7.84
N ALA A 12 -1.13 1.72 -7.78
CA ALA A 12 -1.94 2.81 -8.33
C ALA A 12 -1.64 3.18 -9.79
N HIS A 13 -0.57 2.65 -10.41
CA HIS A 13 -0.23 2.97 -11.80
C HIS A 13 -0.91 2.00 -12.76
N TRP A 14 -2.21 2.18 -12.91
CA TRP A 14 -2.95 1.70 -14.07
C TRP A 14 -2.51 2.50 -15.30
N SER A 15 -2.10 1.82 -16.36
CA SER A 15 -1.96 2.41 -17.70
C SER A 15 -2.92 1.68 -18.63
N LEU A 16 -3.68 2.44 -19.43
CA LEU A 16 -4.49 1.86 -20.51
C LEU A 16 -3.65 1.43 -21.70
N ASP A 17 -2.45 2.00 -21.83
CA ASP A 17 -1.59 1.83 -23.00
C ASP A 17 -0.53 0.73 -22.82
N ARG A 18 -0.45 0.13 -21.63
CA ARG A 18 0.54 -0.92 -21.32
C ARG A 18 -0.12 -2.05 -20.53
N PRO A 19 0.33 -3.31 -20.72
CA PRO A 19 -0.09 -4.42 -19.87
C PRO A 19 0.13 -4.09 -18.39
N PRO A 20 -0.68 -4.60 -17.45
CA PRO A 20 -0.45 -4.43 -16.03
C PRO A 20 0.91 -5.02 -15.62
N PRO A 21 1.55 -4.52 -14.54
CA PRO A 21 2.86 -5.01 -14.11
C PRO A 21 2.94 -6.52 -13.89
N SER A 22 1.86 -7.15 -13.44
CA SER A 22 1.75 -8.60 -13.28
C SER A 22 1.90 -9.37 -14.59
N GLN A 23 1.48 -8.80 -15.72
CA GLN A 23 1.69 -9.37 -17.05
C GLN A 23 3.08 -9.00 -17.60
N GLN A 24 3.56 -7.79 -17.33
CA GLN A 24 4.89 -7.35 -17.79
C GLN A 24 6.01 -8.25 -17.27
N VAL A 25 5.93 -8.71 -16.02
CA VAL A 25 6.94 -9.63 -15.45
C VAL A 25 6.79 -11.08 -15.92
N GLN A 26 5.67 -11.43 -16.56
CA GLN A 26 5.47 -12.76 -17.16
C GLN A 26 6.07 -12.84 -18.55
N ALA A 27 6.32 -11.70 -19.20
CA ALA A 27 7.05 -11.65 -20.45
C ALA A 27 8.55 -11.88 -20.19
N ASP A 28 9.17 -12.77 -20.96
CA ASP A 28 10.61 -13.01 -20.89
C ASP A 28 11.36 -11.69 -21.20
N PRO A 29 12.16 -11.14 -20.27
CA PRO A 29 12.88 -9.89 -20.46
C PRO A 29 13.94 -9.95 -21.59
N ARG A 30 14.21 -11.12 -22.17
CA ARG A 30 15.12 -11.30 -23.31
C ARG A 30 14.44 -11.16 -24.68
N LEU A 31 13.11 -11.10 -24.73
CA LEU A 31 12.36 -10.95 -25.98
C LEU A 31 11.94 -9.49 -26.16
N GLU A 32 12.78 -8.72 -26.87
CA GLU A 32 12.49 -7.32 -27.24
C GLU A 32 11.35 -7.17 -28.29
N CYS A 33 10.74 -8.27 -28.75
CA CYS A 33 9.81 -8.27 -29.89
C CYS A 33 8.48 -8.99 -29.57
N GLU A 34 7.39 -8.25 -29.74
CA GLU A 34 5.96 -8.60 -29.73
C GLU A 34 5.42 -9.57 -28.64
N PRO A 35 4.37 -9.19 -27.88
CA PRO A 35 3.75 -9.99 -26.82
C PRO A 35 2.86 -11.15 -27.35
N ARG A 36 3.21 -11.76 -28.49
CA ARG A 36 2.40 -12.82 -29.11
C ARG A 36 2.73 -14.22 -28.65
N GLU A 37 3.89 -14.43 -28.04
CA GLU A 37 4.25 -15.70 -27.39
C GLU A 37 4.70 -15.43 -25.94
N VAL A 38 3.72 -15.20 -25.06
CA VAL A 38 3.95 -15.22 -23.61
C VAL A 38 4.27 -16.66 -23.24
N ARG A 39 5.56 -17.03 -23.23
CA ARG A 39 5.98 -18.21 -22.49
C ARG A 39 5.74 -17.92 -21.02
N GLU A 40 4.77 -18.60 -20.44
CA GLU A 40 4.53 -18.56 -18.99
C GLU A 40 5.84 -18.96 -18.29
N ALA A 41 6.57 -17.98 -17.75
CA ALA A 41 7.89 -18.15 -17.16
C ALA A 41 7.87 -18.94 -15.83
N GLY A 42 6.79 -19.69 -15.56
CA GLY A 42 6.59 -20.43 -14.31
C GLY A 42 6.57 -19.51 -13.09
N VAL A 43 5.92 -18.35 -13.19
CA VAL A 43 5.87 -17.35 -12.11
C VAL A 43 5.09 -17.90 -10.92
N ALA A 44 5.78 -18.11 -9.81
CA ALA A 44 5.19 -18.54 -8.54
C ALA A 44 4.96 -17.37 -7.57
N ARG A 45 5.81 -16.33 -7.63
CA ARG A 45 5.73 -15.16 -6.73
C ARG A 45 6.04 -13.87 -7.46
N LEU A 46 5.32 -12.80 -7.10
CA LEU A 46 5.54 -11.44 -7.57
C LEU A 46 5.98 -10.56 -6.40
N TYR A 47 7.06 -9.80 -6.59
CA TYR A 47 7.57 -8.84 -5.64
C TYR A 47 7.47 -7.42 -6.22
N ARG A 48 7.03 -6.48 -5.40
CA ARG A 48 7.15 -5.05 -5.69
C ARG A 48 8.38 -4.51 -4.96
N LEU A 49 9.41 -4.16 -5.71
CA LEU A 49 10.69 -3.68 -5.19
C LEU A 49 10.70 -2.16 -5.01
N ASP A 50 9.96 -1.44 -5.83
CA ASP A 50 9.79 0.01 -5.71
C ASP A 50 8.44 0.42 -6.33
N ALA A 51 8.14 1.72 -6.35
CA ALA A 51 6.97 2.29 -7.00
C ALA A 51 6.83 1.86 -8.47
N LEU A 52 7.92 1.61 -9.19
CA LEU A 52 7.94 1.27 -10.61
C LEU A 52 8.76 0.01 -10.94
N SER A 53 9.15 -0.76 -9.91
CA SER A 53 10.05 -1.91 -10.08
C SER A 53 9.44 -3.18 -9.51
N TYR A 54 9.38 -4.21 -10.35
CA TYR A 54 8.77 -5.50 -10.06
C TYR A 54 9.70 -6.63 -10.45
N ALA A 55 9.59 -7.73 -9.71
CA ALA A 55 10.32 -8.96 -9.98
C ALA A 55 9.41 -10.18 -9.83
N ALA A 56 9.61 -11.17 -10.68
CA ALA A 56 8.93 -12.46 -10.65
C ALA A 56 9.91 -13.58 -10.32
N GLU A 57 9.45 -14.51 -9.49
CA GLU A 57 10.21 -15.65 -9.02
C GLU A 57 9.47 -16.95 -9.33
N ASN A 58 10.18 -17.97 -9.78
CA ASN A 58 9.64 -19.32 -9.99
C ASN A 58 9.61 -20.16 -8.70
N GLU A 59 9.06 -21.38 -8.77
CA GLU A 59 9.01 -22.29 -7.61
C GLU A 59 10.41 -22.67 -7.08
N ALA A 60 11.43 -22.66 -7.95
CA ALA A 60 12.83 -22.91 -7.56
C ALA A 60 13.49 -21.71 -6.84
N GLY A 61 12.80 -20.56 -6.74
CA GLY A 61 13.31 -19.37 -6.08
C GLY A 61 14.22 -18.52 -6.96
N GLU A 62 14.22 -18.73 -8.27
CA GLU A 62 15.02 -18.01 -9.26
C GLU A 62 14.25 -16.81 -9.83
N LEU A 63 14.98 -15.74 -10.17
CA LEU A 63 14.40 -14.58 -10.85
C LEU A 63 14.10 -14.94 -12.31
N VAL A 64 12.82 -14.94 -12.68
CA VAL A 64 12.33 -15.32 -14.02
C VAL A 64 11.75 -14.16 -14.81
N GLY A 65 11.50 -13.02 -14.17
CA GLY A 65 10.99 -11.83 -14.84
C GLY A 65 11.19 -10.56 -14.04
N GLN A 66 11.23 -9.43 -14.74
CA GLN A 66 11.46 -8.11 -14.17
C GLN A 66 10.73 -7.05 -14.99
N ALA A 67 10.14 -6.07 -14.33
CA ALA A 67 9.67 -4.84 -14.94
C ALA A 67 10.27 -3.65 -14.20
N GLY A 68 10.80 -2.67 -14.92
CA GLY A 68 11.55 -1.55 -14.33
C GLY A 68 12.97 -1.94 -13.93
N GLN A 69 13.64 -1.13 -13.10
CA GLN A 69 15.03 -1.34 -12.69
C GLN A 69 15.10 -1.94 -11.28
N ILE A 70 15.82 -3.05 -11.08
CA ILE A 70 16.09 -3.58 -9.73
C ILE A 70 16.90 -2.53 -8.94
N PRO A 71 16.42 -2.09 -7.76
CA PRO A 71 17.10 -1.05 -7.00
C PRO A 71 18.46 -1.55 -6.51
N SER A 72 19.45 -0.65 -6.47
CA SER A 72 20.79 -1.00 -5.99
C SER A 72 20.81 -1.14 -4.47
N LEU A 73 21.50 -2.16 -3.96
CA LEU A 73 21.71 -2.31 -2.53
C LEU A 73 22.81 -1.38 -2.04
N LEU A 74 22.61 -0.78 -0.87
CA LEU A 74 23.56 0.09 -0.20
C LEU A 74 23.95 -0.51 1.15
N SER A 75 25.23 -0.41 1.51
CA SER A 75 25.74 -0.67 2.85
C SER A 75 26.07 0.63 3.56
N GLY A 76 26.24 0.57 4.88
CA GLY A 76 26.63 1.73 5.69
C GLY A 76 25.46 2.66 6.05
N THR A 77 24.26 2.40 5.54
CA THR A 77 23.02 3.06 5.97
C THR A 77 22.46 2.36 7.20
N PRO A 78 22.27 3.07 8.33
CA PRO A 78 21.72 2.48 9.54
C PRO A 78 20.20 2.28 9.39
N HIS A 79 19.67 1.21 10.00
CA HIS A 79 18.23 0.92 10.00
C HIS A 79 17.41 1.99 10.74
N SER A 80 17.94 2.54 11.83
CA SER A 80 17.32 3.66 12.55
C SER A 80 18.07 4.96 12.30
N LEU A 81 17.33 5.98 11.88
CA LEU A 81 17.84 7.35 11.71
C LEU A 81 17.61 8.23 12.95
N GLU A 82 17.01 7.71 14.02
CA GLU A 82 16.63 8.49 15.21
C GLU A 82 17.82 9.19 15.87
N ARG A 83 18.98 8.54 15.93
CA ARG A 83 20.21 9.15 16.48
C ARG A 83 20.74 10.35 15.66
N TYR A 84 20.26 10.51 14.43
CA TYR A 84 20.59 11.62 13.55
C TYR A 84 19.47 12.67 13.49
N ALA A 85 18.29 12.39 14.06
CA ALA A 85 17.17 13.29 14.03
C ALA A 85 17.49 14.57 14.82
N GLY A 86 17.35 15.72 14.16
CA GLY A 86 17.67 17.03 14.76
C GLY A 86 19.16 17.30 14.96
N ALA A 87 20.04 16.37 14.61
CA ALA A 87 21.48 16.58 14.72
C ALA A 87 22.00 17.34 13.49
N ILE A 88 22.51 18.55 13.73
CA ILE A 88 23.12 19.38 12.67
C ILE A 88 24.62 19.11 12.69
N ARG A 89 25.15 18.62 11.58
CA ARG A 89 26.59 18.64 11.34
C ARG A 89 26.97 20.03 10.84
N SER A 90 27.95 20.65 11.48
CA SER A 90 28.45 21.97 11.09
C SER A 90 29.91 21.87 10.69
N ALA A 91 30.31 22.75 9.77
CA ALA A 91 31.70 22.91 9.38
C ALA A 91 32.03 24.40 9.51
N ARG A 92 33.11 24.69 10.25
CA ARG A 92 33.62 26.04 10.45
C ARG A 92 35.03 26.11 9.89
N GLY A 93 35.25 27.00 8.93
CA GLY A 93 36.59 27.39 8.52
C GLY A 93 37.16 28.39 9.51
N ALA A 94 38.35 28.13 10.03
CA ALA A 94 39.12 29.09 10.83
C ALA A 94 40.54 29.21 10.25
N PRO A 95 41.16 30.41 10.27
CA PRO A 95 42.56 30.52 9.91
C PRO A 95 43.43 29.66 10.84
N PRO A 96 44.48 28.97 10.34
CA PRO A 96 45.33 28.09 11.14
C PRO A 96 46.09 28.82 12.26
N LYS A 97 46.20 30.14 12.16
CA LYS A 97 46.76 31.01 13.20
C LYS A 97 45.79 32.15 13.45
N SER A 98 45.59 32.50 14.71
CA SER A 98 44.86 33.71 15.09
C SER A 98 45.62 34.94 14.60
N GLN A 99 44.96 35.81 13.84
CA GLN A 99 45.53 37.03 13.28
C GLN A 99 44.70 38.23 13.76
N ALA A 100 45.38 39.35 14.04
CA ALA A 100 44.73 40.56 14.53
C ALA A 100 44.03 41.36 13.41
N ASP A 101 44.54 41.26 12.18
CA ASP A 101 43.97 41.87 10.98
C ASP A 101 44.28 41.03 9.72
N ASP A 102 43.71 41.41 8.58
CA ASP A 102 43.83 40.66 7.32
C ASP A 102 45.16 40.91 6.57
N ARG A 103 46.09 41.69 7.12
CA ARG A 103 47.34 42.06 6.41
C ARG A 103 48.33 40.89 6.35
N GLU A 104 48.25 39.97 7.29
CA GLU A 104 49.07 38.76 7.35
C GLU A 104 48.38 37.53 6.75
N ALA A 105 47.14 37.68 6.27
CA ALA A 105 46.36 36.60 5.65
C ALA A 105 46.93 36.27 4.26
N LYS A 106 48.06 35.58 4.23
CA LYS A 106 48.63 35.02 3.00
C LYS A 106 47.95 33.70 2.66
N ASP A 107 47.63 33.54 1.38
CA ASP A 107 47.12 32.31 0.76
C ASP A 107 45.69 31.87 1.13
N ALA A 108 44.94 32.64 1.95
CA ALA A 108 43.55 32.37 2.33
C ALA A 108 43.30 30.94 2.84
N LEU A 109 44.32 30.31 3.44
CA LEU A 109 44.23 28.95 3.97
C LEU A 109 43.35 28.94 5.22
N HIS A 110 42.35 28.06 5.23
CA HIS A 110 41.47 27.81 6.35
C HIS A 110 41.60 26.34 6.77
N GLU A 111 41.72 26.11 8.08
CA GLU A 111 41.50 24.80 8.67
C GLU A 111 39.99 24.59 8.87
N LEU A 112 39.53 23.40 8.50
CA LEU A 112 38.12 23.04 8.62
C LEU A 112 37.90 22.29 9.93
N GLU A 113 37.24 22.94 10.88
CA GLU A 113 36.72 22.28 12.06
C GLU A 113 35.31 21.76 11.77
N VAL A 114 35.13 20.45 11.82
CA VAL A 114 33.83 19.81 11.65
C VAL A 114 33.32 19.34 13.00
N SER A 115 32.09 19.72 13.35
CA SER A 115 31.45 19.31 14.59
C SER A 115 30.07 18.71 14.33
N GLY A 116 29.57 17.91 15.28
CA GLY A 116 28.35 17.11 15.13
C GLY A 116 28.65 15.65 14.81
N PRO A 117 27.60 14.82 14.62
CA PRO A 117 27.76 13.38 14.50
C PRO A 117 28.36 12.96 13.16
N ASP A 118 29.10 11.85 13.18
CA ASP A 118 29.58 11.19 11.96
C ASP A 118 28.42 10.66 11.14
N LEU A 119 28.34 11.13 9.90
CA LEU A 119 27.30 10.73 8.97
C LEU A 119 27.59 9.33 8.42
N PRO A 120 26.54 8.51 8.21
CA PRO A 120 26.71 7.24 7.52
C PRO A 120 27.22 7.46 6.10
N VAL A 121 28.17 6.64 5.66
CA VAL A 121 28.75 6.71 4.32
C VAL A 121 28.19 5.56 3.50
N PRO A 122 27.17 5.80 2.65
CA PRO A 122 26.57 4.75 1.85
C PRO A 122 27.58 4.23 0.82
N LYS A 123 27.68 2.91 0.70
CA LYS A 123 28.48 2.25 -0.35
C LYS A 123 27.63 1.25 -1.09
N ARG A 124 27.71 1.26 -2.42
CA ARG A 124 27.03 0.27 -3.26
C ARG A 124 27.51 -1.14 -2.91
N LEU A 125 26.56 -2.05 -2.76
CA LEU A 125 26.79 -3.48 -2.65
C LEU A 125 26.44 -4.13 -3.98
N ASP A 126 27.42 -4.73 -4.65
CA ASP A 126 27.18 -5.48 -5.87
C ASP A 126 26.79 -6.91 -5.51
N VAL A 127 25.52 -7.23 -5.75
CA VAL A 127 24.93 -8.56 -5.50
C VAL A 127 24.31 -9.05 -6.80
N ASN A 128 24.88 -10.12 -7.36
CA ASN A 128 24.48 -10.65 -8.66
C ASN A 128 23.50 -11.81 -8.58
N GLU A 129 23.26 -12.36 -7.37
CA GLU A 129 22.34 -13.45 -7.16
C GLU A 129 21.04 -12.97 -6.51
N TRP A 130 19.91 -13.36 -7.08
CA TRP A 130 18.59 -12.98 -6.61
C TRP A 130 18.32 -13.37 -5.15
N ARG A 131 18.73 -14.59 -4.76
CA ARG A 131 18.60 -15.05 -3.39
C ARG A 131 19.35 -14.16 -2.40
N ALA A 132 20.61 -13.86 -2.69
CA ALA A 132 21.42 -12.97 -1.86
C ALA A 132 20.85 -11.54 -1.84
N PHE A 133 20.27 -11.08 -2.94
CA PHE A 133 19.57 -9.80 -3.00
C PHE A 133 18.37 -9.78 -2.04
N LYS A 134 17.52 -10.83 -2.05
CA LYS A 134 16.37 -10.95 -1.13
C LYS A 134 16.78 -10.92 0.33
N GLU A 135 17.86 -11.63 0.68
CA GLU A 135 18.37 -11.74 2.05
C GLU A 135 18.83 -10.37 2.60
N ARG A 136 19.43 -9.53 1.74
CA ARG A 136 19.92 -8.19 2.12
C ARG A 136 18.87 -7.09 2.02
N TYR A 137 17.81 -7.30 1.26
CA TYR A 137 16.85 -6.25 0.93
C TYR A 137 16.24 -5.58 2.17
N ALA A 138 15.82 -6.37 3.16
CA ALA A 138 15.21 -5.85 4.38
C ALA A 138 16.20 -5.07 5.25
N ASP A 139 17.48 -5.45 5.26
CA ASP A 139 18.52 -4.72 5.99
C ASP A 139 18.76 -3.33 5.39
N VAL A 140 18.77 -3.25 4.06
CA VAL A 140 19.08 -2.02 3.31
C VAL A 140 17.89 -1.07 3.29
N PHE A 141 16.70 -1.59 2.98
CA PHE A 141 15.49 -0.78 2.81
C PHE A 141 14.58 -0.79 4.04
N GLY A 142 14.99 -1.45 5.12
CA GLY A 142 14.25 -1.58 6.37
C GLY A 142 13.60 -0.30 6.89
N PRO A 143 14.32 0.84 7.03
CA PRO A 143 13.68 2.09 7.46
C PRO A 143 12.55 2.57 6.54
N PHE A 144 12.69 2.37 5.23
CA PHE A 144 11.64 2.71 4.27
C PHE A 144 10.46 1.74 4.34
N LEU A 145 10.73 0.45 4.53
CA LEU A 145 9.70 -0.57 4.73
C LEU A 145 8.91 -0.33 6.01
N ASP A 146 9.57 0.03 7.11
CA ASP A 146 8.92 0.38 8.38
C ASP A 146 8.03 1.62 8.22
N GLN A 147 8.53 2.63 7.50
CA GLN A 147 7.75 3.83 7.22
C GLN A 147 6.55 3.53 6.31
N LEU A 148 6.74 2.70 5.29
CA LEU A 148 5.68 2.27 4.39
C LEU A 148 4.60 1.50 5.14
N GLN A 149 4.99 0.54 5.99
CA GLN A 149 4.08 -0.21 6.84
C GLN A 149 3.29 0.72 7.77
N LYS A 150 3.96 1.66 8.46
CA LYS A 150 3.28 2.65 9.33
C LYS A 150 2.26 3.49 8.56
N ARG A 151 2.58 3.89 7.33
CA ARG A 151 1.67 4.68 6.48
C ARG A 151 0.49 3.84 5.97
N ALA A 152 0.75 2.59 5.57
CA ALA A 152 -0.26 1.69 5.05
C ALA A 152 -1.17 1.13 6.16
N ALA A 153 -0.70 1.05 7.40
CA ALA A 153 -1.41 0.43 8.52
C ALA A 153 -2.82 0.99 8.73
N ARG A 154 -3.01 2.31 8.65
CA ARG A 154 -4.34 2.91 8.80
C ARG A 154 -5.31 2.49 7.68
N THR A 155 -4.82 2.46 6.45
CA THR A 155 -5.61 2.02 5.29
C THR A 155 -5.99 0.55 5.44
N TRP A 156 -5.04 -0.31 5.79
CA TRP A 156 -5.32 -1.73 5.99
C TRP A 156 -6.25 -2.01 7.17
N ALA A 157 -6.12 -1.28 8.28
CA ALA A 157 -7.06 -1.37 9.38
C ALA A 157 -8.49 -1.00 8.94
N LEU A 158 -8.64 -0.02 8.05
CA LEU A 158 -9.94 0.34 7.47
C LEU A 158 -10.46 -0.73 6.50
N GLU A 159 -9.61 -1.25 5.62
CA GLU A 159 -9.99 -2.34 4.68
C GLU A 159 -10.41 -3.61 5.42
N GLU A 160 -9.69 -3.97 6.49
CA GLU A 160 -10.06 -5.07 7.39
C GLU A 160 -11.38 -4.78 8.11
N ALA A 161 -11.58 -3.54 8.57
CA ALA A 161 -12.82 -3.11 9.18
C ALA A 161 -14.00 -3.23 8.21
N ILE A 162 -13.85 -2.76 6.98
CA ILE A 162 -14.86 -2.87 5.92
C ILE A 162 -15.13 -4.33 5.58
N ARG A 163 -14.09 -5.16 5.47
CA ARG A 163 -14.26 -6.60 5.20
C ARG A 163 -14.98 -7.33 6.33
N ARG A 164 -14.70 -6.95 7.58
CA ARG A 164 -15.27 -7.61 8.77
C ARG A 164 -16.68 -7.11 9.12
N TRP A 165 -16.94 -5.82 8.98
CA TRP A 165 -18.16 -5.16 9.48
C TRP A 165 -18.99 -4.47 8.39
N GLY A 166 -18.42 -4.29 7.20
CA GLY A 166 -19.03 -3.51 6.12
C GLY A 166 -18.70 -2.04 6.18
N GLU A 167 -19.20 -1.31 5.18
CA GLU A 167 -19.05 0.14 5.09
C GLU A 167 -20.30 0.87 5.63
N GLY A 168 -20.08 1.90 6.44
CA GLY A 168 -21.16 2.69 7.04
C GLY A 168 -21.67 3.78 6.10
N ILE A 169 -22.98 3.81 5.84
CA ILE A 169 -23.64 4.84 5.03
C ILE A 169 -24.48 5.75 5.96
N PRO A 170 -24.15 7.05 6.05
CA PRO A 170 -24.94 7.96 6.87
C PRO A 170 -26.36 8.17 6.33
N ALA A 171 -27.32 8.33 7.24
CA ALA A 171 -28.73 8.57 6.93
C ALA A 171 -28.91 9.76 5.98
N GLY A 172 -29.79 9.60 4.98
CA GLY A 172 -30.08 10.62 3.97
C GLY A 172 -28.97 10.86 2.94
N THR A 173 -27.85 10.15 3.02
CA THR A 173 -26.75 10.30 2.06
C THR A 173 -26.84 9.32 0.89
N LYS A 174 -26.09 9.62 -0.17
CA LYS A 174 -25.89 8.76 -1.34
C LYS A 174 -24.47 8.21 -1.30
N HIS A 175 -24.36 6.90 -1.41
CA HIS A 175 -23.10 6.18 -1.56
C HIS A 175 -23.04 5.52 -2.95
N ARG A 176 -21.86 5.44 -3.54
CA ARG A 176 -21.66 4.92 -4.91
C ARG A 176 -20.62 3.80 -4.88
N VAL A 177 -20.99 2.67 -5.46
CA VAL A 177 -20.12 1.51 -5.62
C VAL A 177 -19.84 1.35 -7.11
N ALA A 178 -18.57 1.39 -7.50
CA ALA A 178 -18.17 1.09 -8.87
C ALA A 178 -18.38 -0.41 -9.16
N LEU A 179 -18.87 -0.72 -10.35
CA LEU A 179 -19.04 -2.10 -10.83
C LEU A 179 -17.93 -2.41 -11.83
N LEU A 180 -17.51 -3.68 -11.87
CA LEU A 180 -16.50 -4.14 -12.83
C LEU A 180 -17.04 -4.19 -14.27
N ASP A 181 -18.32 -4.48 -14.42
CA ASP A 181 -19.06 -4.59 -15.68
C ASP A 181 -20.57 -4.44 -15.44
N GLU A 182 -21.38 -4.58 -16.48
CA GLU A 182 -22.84 -4.70 -16.39
C GLU A 182 -23.24 -5.84 -15.42
N ALA A 183 -24.11 -5.53 -14.46
CA ALA A 183 -24.46 -6.46 -13.39
C ALA A 183 -25.91 -6.33 -12.92
N ALA A 184 -26.47 -7.44 -12.46
CA ALA A 184 -27.70 -7.45 -11.68
C ALA A 184 -27.38 -7.26 -10.20
N VAL A 185 -28.11 -6.38 -9.52
CA VAL A 185 -27.91 -6.07 -8.11
C VAL A 185 -29.13 -6.39 -7.27
N GLU A 186 -28.88 -6.88 -6.06
CA GLU A 186 -29.91 -7.21 -5.08
C GLU A 186 -29.43 -6.73 -3.71
N VAL A 187 -30.33 -6.17 -2.90
CA VAL A 187 -30.01 -5.75 -1.53
C VAL A 187 -30.79 -6.61 -0.55
N VAL A 188 -30.09 -7.23 0.39
CA VAL A 188 -30.65 -8.16 1.37
C VAL A 188 -30.25 -7.77 2.79
N GLY A 189 -31.10 -8.04 3.78
CA GLY A 189 -30.84 -7.76 5.19
C GLY A 189 -31.79 -6.74 5.81
N GLU A 190 -31.65 -6.49 7.11
CA GLU A 190 -32.53 -5.59 7.88
C GLU A 190 -32.54 -4.16 7.32
N GLY A 191 -31.39 -3.67 6.85
CA GLY A 191 -31.24 -2.34 6.26
C GLY A 191 -31.82 -2.20 4.85
N ALA A 192 -32.18 -3.30 4.16
CA ALA A 192 -32.60 -3.27 2.76
C ALA A 192 -33.82 -2.38 2.50
N ALA A 193 -34.78 -2.39 3.43
CA ALA A 193 -36.00 -1.58 3.33
C ALA A 193 -35.73 -0.06 3.38
N HIS A 194 -34.53 0.34 3.82
CA HIS A 194 -34.13 1.72 4.00
C HIS A 194 -33.16 2.20 2.92
N VAL A 195 -32.87 1.39 1.89
CA VAL A 195 -31.94 1.73 0.82
C VAL A 195 -32.67 1.71 -0.52
N GLN A 196 -32.59 2.83 -1.24
CA GLN A 196 -32.98 2.88 -2.64
C GLN A 196 -31.76 2.60 -3.51
N VAL A 197 -31.93 1.70 -4.48
CA VAL A 197 -30.87 1.24 -5.37
C VAL A 197 -31.12 1.79 -6.76
N HIS A 198 -30.09 2.36 -7.38
CA HIS A 198 -30.15 2.82 -8.76
C HIS A 198 -28.88 2.40 -9.50
N LEU A 199 -29.03 1.71 -10.64
CA LEU A 199 -27.93 1.40 -11.54
C LEU A 199 -27.68 2.58 -12.47
N GLU A 200 -26.42 2.95 -12.64
CA GLU A 200 -25.96 3.94 -13.61
C GLU A 200 -24.96 3.22 -14.54
N GLU A 201 -25.09 3.37 -15.87
CA GLU A 201 -24.42 2.50 -16.85
C GLU A 201 -23.06 3.02 -17.36
N ASP A 202 -22.75 4.31 -17.21
CA ASP A 202 -21.56 4.93 -17.82
C ASP A 202 -20.73 5.83 -16.86
N PRO A 203 -19.55 5.36 -16.39
CA PRO A 203 -19.20 3.95 -16.18
C PRO A 203 -20.18 3.22 -15.24
N PRO A 204 -20.25 1.88 -15.33
CA PRO A 204 -21.19 1.07 -14.57
C PRO A 204 -20.96 1.23 -13.06
N ARG A 205 -22.01 1.60 -12.35
CA ARG A 205 -22.00 1.80 -10.89
C ARG A 205 -23.38 1.59 -10.30
N VAL A 206 -23.41 1.27 -9.01
CA VAL A 206 -24.65 1.25 -8.23
C VAL A 206 -24.64 2.35 -7.21
N SER A 207 -25.74 3.09 -7.19
CA SER A 207 -26.02 4.19 -6.29
C SER A 207 -26.97 3.72 -5.19
N LEU A 208 -26.47 3.71 -3.96
CA LEU A 208 -27.23 3.37 -2.76
C LEU A 208 -27.63 4.67 -2.06
N ARG A 209 -28.92 4.95 -1.98
CA ARG A 209 -29.44 6.11 -1.24
C ARG A 209 -30.08 5.65 0.06
N ALA A 210 -29.48 6.03 1.18
CA ALA A 210 -30.02 5.76 2.50
C ALA A 210 -31.23 6.67 2.77
N GLY A 211 -32.30 6.09 3.32
CA GLY A 211 -33.47 6.83 3.75
C GLY A 211 -33.12 7.90 4.80
N PRO A 212 -33.85 9.02 4.83
CA PRO A 212 -33.73 10.01 5.89
C PRO A 212 -34.47 9.48 7.13
N GLY A 213 -33.74 9.11 8.17
CA GLY A 213 -34.37 8.66 9.42
C GLY A 213 -33.34 8.39 10.50
N PRO A 214 -33.74 8.47 11.79
CA PRO A 214 -32.90 7.98 12.86
C PRO A 214 -32.80 6.46 12.75
N PHE A 215 -31.57 5.96 12.83
CA PHE A 215 -31.30 4.53 12.93
C PHE A 215 -30.93 4.24 14.39
N PRO A 216 -31.85 3.76 15.24
CA PRO A 216 -31.59 3.59 16.67
C PRO A 216 -30.49 2.56 16.96
N LYS A 217 -30.27 1.63 16.02
CA LYS A 217 -29.15 0.70 15.95
C LYS A 217 -28.62 0.68 14.52
N GLU A 218 -27.42 0.16 14.32
CA GLU A 218 -26.87 -0.07 12.99
C GLU A 218 -27.80 -1.02 12.20
N ALA A 219 -28.25 -0.60 11.02
CA ALA A 219 -29.11 -1.41 10.15
C ALA A 219 -28.27 -2.04 9.04
N GLU A 220 -27.90 -3.30 9.22
CA GLU A 220 -27.01 -4.03 8.32
C GLU A 220 -27.72 -4.52 7.05
N PHE A 221 -27.00 -4.49 5.94
CA PHE A 221 -27.44 -5.09 4.68
C PHE A 221 -26.26 -5.53 3.83
N GLN A 222 -26.51 -6.37 2.83
CA GLN A 222 -25.54 -6.77 1.83
C GLN A 222 -26.04 -6.38 0.45
N LEU A 223 -25.15 -5.78 -0.34
CA LEU A 223 -25.31 -5.63 -1.77
C LEU A 223 -24.74 -6.89 -2.44
N VAL A 224 -25.60 -7.64 -3.12
CA VAL A 224 -25.25 -8.82 -3.90
C VAL A 224 -25.20 -8.42 -5.36
N VAL A 225 -24.00 -8.46 -5.94
CA VAL A 225 -23.76 -8.13 -7.35
C VAL A 225 -23.53 -9.43 -8.11
N ARG A 226 -24.21 -9.60 -9.25
CA ARG A 226 -24.03 -10.74 -10.16
C ARG A 226 -23.65 -10.20 -11.54
N TYR A 227 -22.43 -10.47 -11.96
CA TYR A 227 -21.90 -10.03 -13.25
C TYR A 227 -22.27 -11.00 -14.37
N ARG A 228 -22.24 -10.53 -15.61
CA ARG A 228 -22.57 -11.32 -16.80
C ARG A 228 -21.64 -12.52 -17.01
N ASN A 229 -20.38 -12.42 -16.59
CA ASN A 229 -19.40 -13.51 -16.64
C ASN A 229 -19.65 -14.63 -15.60
N GLY A 230 -20.69 -14.50 -14.76
CA GLY A 230 -21.04 -15.44 -13.70
C GLY A 230 -20.36 -15.15 -12.36
N GLU A 231 -19.47 -14.16 -12.28
CA GLU A 231 -18.87 -13.73 -11.02
C GLU A 231 -19.89 -13.08 -10.10
N LYS A 232 -19.63 -13.20 -8.80
CA LYS A 232 -20.54 -12.73 -7.76
C LYS A 232 -19.77 -12.05 -6.65
N GLU A 233 -20.20 -10.84 -6.30
CA GLU A 233 -19.68 -10.09 -5.16
C GLU A 233 -20.75 -9.92 -4.09
N ARG A 234 -20.31 -9.90 -2.84
CA ARG A 234 -21.13 -9.60 -1.67
C ARG A 234 -20.44 -8.50 -0.89
N LEU A 235 -21.05 -7.33 -0.88
CA LEU A 235 -20.49 -6.14 -0.25
C LEU A 235 -21.32 -5.80 0.99
N PRO A 236 -20.76 -5.95 2.20
CA PRO A 236 -21.46 -5.64 3.44
C PRO A 236 -21.51 -4.13 3.68
N PHE A 237 -22.67 -3.64 4.12
CA PHE A 237 -22.92 -2.25 4.47
C PHE A 237 -23.79 -2.16 5.73
N PHE A 238 -23.80 -0.99 6.35
CA PHE A 238 -24.74 -0.69 7.42
C PHE A 238 -25.15 0.78 7.41
N LEU A 239 -26.39 1.07 7.82
CA LEU A 239 -26.88 2.44 7.93
C LEU A 239 -26.68 2.97 9.34
N VAL A 240 -26.25 4.23 9.42
CA VAL A 240 -26.05 4.96 10.68
C VAL A 240 -26.64 6.35 10.63
N SER A 241 -27.11 6.82 11.76
CA SER A 241 -27.49 8.21 12.02
C SER A 241 -26.52 8.82 13.03
N ARG A 242 -26.56 10.15 13.21
CA ARG A 242 -25.64 10.85 14.13
C ARG A 242 -25.71 10.33 15.57
N ASP A 243 -26.89 9.89 15.99
CA ASP A 243 -27.17 9.43 17.34
C ASP A 243 -27.15 7.89 17.44
N THR A 244 -26.79 7.18 16.37
CA THR A 244 -26.62 5.74 16.42
C THR A 244 -25.41 5.42 17.30
N PRO A 245 -25.59 4.71 18.42
CA PRO A 245 -24.47 4.32 19.25
C PRO A 245 -23.54 3.41 18.46
N SER A 246 -22.23 3.67 18.52
CA SER A 246 -21.22 2.73 18.01
C SER A 246 -21.25 1.49 18.89
N GLU A 247 -21.98 0.47 18.49
CA GLU A 247 -21.92 -0.80 19.20
C GLU A 247 -20.54 -1.43 18.95
N VAL A 248 -19.85 -1.83 20.01
CA VAL A 248 -18.65 -2.65 19.89
C VAL A 248 -19.11 -4.04 19.45
N ARG A 249 -19.17 -4.26 18.13
CA ARG A 249 -19.68 -5.50 17.50
C ARG A 249 -18.98 -6.78 17.97
N GLU A 250 -17.87 -6.71 18.70
CA GLU A 250 -17.24 -7.87 19.35
C GLU A 250 -18.13 -8.51 20.43
N GLU A 251 -19.00 -7.74 21.10
CA GLU A 251 -19.83 -8.25 22.20
C GLU A 251 -21.09 -9.02 21.73
N ARG A 252 -21.64 -8.68 20.55
CA ARG A 252 -22.86 -9.35 20.04
C ARG A 252 -22.63 -10.79 19.61
N ARG A 253 -21.45 -11.13 19.06
CA ARG A 253 -21.17 -12.49 18.58
C ARG A 253 -20.90 -13.47 19.72
N ASN A 254 -20.21 -13.00 20.76
CA ASN A 254 -20.01 -13.80 21.97
C ASN A 254 -21.32 -14.06 22.73
N ARG A 255 -22.31 -13.16 22.62
CA ARG A 255 -23.66 -13.37 23.15
C ARG A 255 -24.54 -14.26 22.26
N SER A 256 -24.45 -14.14 20.94
CA SER A 256 -25.22 -15.02 20.04
C SER A 256 -24.75 -16.47 20.09
N ASP A 257 -23.45 -16.70 20.31
CA ASP A 257 -22.90 -18.04 20.46
C ASP A 257 -23.14 -18.62 21.88
N SER A 258 -23.40 -17.78 22.89
CA SER A 258 -23.77 -18.25 24.24
C SER A 258 -25.24 -18.60 24.39
N ASP A 259 -26.12 -18.03 23.56
CA ASP A 259 -27.57 -18.20 23.66
C ASP A 259 -28.11 -19.37 22.81
N CYS A 260 -27.22 -20.20 22.24
CA CYS A 260 -27.57 -21.43 21.50
C CYS A 260 -27.18 -22.73 22.22
N GLU A 261 -26.74 -22.65 23.48
CA GLU A 261 -26.59 -23.80 24.38
C GLU A 261 -27.67 -23.77 25.47
N GLU A 262 -28.90 -24.15 25.11
CA GLU A 262 -29.90 -24.75 26.04
C GLU A 262 -30.76 -25.80 25.31
#